data_AF-A0A379AY27-F1
#
_entry.id   AF-A0A379AY27-F1
#
_cell.length_a   1.000
_cell.length_b   1.000
_cell.length_c   1.000
_cell.angle_alpha   90.00
_cell.angle_beta   90.00
_cell.angle_gamma   90.00
#
_symmetry.space_group_name_H-M   'P 1'
#
loop_
_entity.id
_entity.type
_entity.pdbx_description
1 polymer ?
#
loop_
_entity_poly.entity_id
_entity_poly.type
_entity_poly.pdbx_seq_one_letter_code
_entity_poly.pdbx_strand_id
1 'polypeptide(L)'
;MPRRRSEELTPRKQAFVQKYVELGNAKLAYIATHANAANMQPHSLRARASNLINDYRVYYRIKDLIAEKRKRGERLPHFNRRADLNEE
;
A
#
# COMPACT_ATOMS: atom_id res chain seq x y z
N MET A 1 -1.36 28.62 11.05
CA MET A 1 -1.42 27.24 11.58
C MET A 1 -2.29 26.37 10.68
N PRO A 2 -1.75 25.56 9.75
CA PRO A 2 -2.58 24.62 9.00
C PRO A 2 -2.91 23.39 9.83
N ARG A 3 -4.10 22.82 9.58
CA ARG A 3 -4.89 21.96 10.48
C ARG A 3 -4.30 20.55 10.67
N ARG A 4 -4.29 20.06 11.92
CA ARG A 4 -3.94 18.71 12.47
C ARG A 4 -4.60 17.47 11.82
N ARG A 5 -5.24 17.58 10.66
CA ARG A 5 -5.90 16.45 9.96
C ARG A 5 -4.99 15.72 8.97
N SER A 6 -3.75 16.18 8.81
CA SER A 6 -2.82 15.73 7.78
C SER A 6 -1.78 14.72 8.26
N GLU A 7 -1.88 14.14 9.45
CA GLU A 7 -0.93 13.09 9.90
C GLU A 7 -1.47 11.68 9.67
N GLU A 8 -2.79 11.49 9.71
CA GLU A 8 -3.41 10.18 9.61
C GLU A 8 -3.68 9.78 8.15
N LEU A 9 -3.38 8.52 7.80
CA LEU A 9 -3.81 7.96 6.52
C LEU A 9 -5.34 7.94 6.47
N THR A 10 -5.92 8.36 5.35
CA THR A 10 -7.35 8.22 5.14
C THR A 10 -7.77 6.74 5.19
N PRO A 11 -9.02 6.40 5.58
CA PRO A 11 -9.46 5.00 5.65
C PRO A 11 -9.23 4.20 4.36
N ARG A 12 -9.35 4.87 3.21
CA ARG A 12 -9.05 4.27 1.90
C ARG A 12 -7.57 3.92 1.72
N LYS A 13 -6.67 4.79 2.16
CA LYS A 13 -5.21 4.53 2.13
C LYS A 13 -4.85 3.43 3.12
N GLN A 14 -5.45 3.40 4.31
CA GLN A 14 -5.23 2.34 5.29
C GLN A 14 -5.66 0.97 4.74
N ALA A 15 -6.85 0.88 4.15
CA ALA A 15 -7.33 -0.34 3.52
C ALA A 15 -6.40 -0.81 2.39
N PHE A 16 -5.90 0.12 1.56
CA PHE A 16 -4.92 -0.16 0.52
C PHE A 16 -3.62 -0.74 1.09
N VAL A 17 -3.07 -0.12 2.13
CA VAL A 17 -1.84 -0.59 2.78
C VAL A 17 -2.01 -2.02 3.28
N GLN A 18 -3.11 -2.30 3.99
CA GLN A 18 -3.40 -3.63 4.51
C GLN A 18 -3.44 -4.68 3.39
N LYS A 19 -4.17 -4.37 2.29
CA LYS A 19 -4.25 -5.27 1.14
C LYS A 19 -2.95 -5.41 0.38
N TYR A 20 -2.11 -4.38 0.35
CA TYR A 20 -0.80 -4.45 -0.28
C TYR A 20 0.15 -5.37 0.48
N VAL A 21 0.16 -5.29 1.81
CA VAL A 21 0.96 -6.18 2.67
C VAL A 21 0.51 -7.64 2.57
N GLU A 22 -0.78 -7.89 2.31
CA GLU A 22 -1.31 -9.25 2.09
C GLU A 22 -0.96 -9.82 0.71
N LEU A 23 -1.00 -8.99 -0.35
CA LEU A 23 -0.90 -9.47 -1.74
C LEU A 23 0.49 -9.31 -2.37
N GLY A 24 1.32 -8.39 -1.86
CA GLY A 24 2.61 -8.03 -2.48
C GLY A 24 2.49 -7.32 -3.85
N ASN A 25 1.27 -6.99 -4.29
CA ASN A 25 1.01 -6.42 -5.60
C ASN A 25 0.13 -5.16 -5.52
N ALA A 26 0.73 -4.02 -5.91
CA ALA A 26 0.12 -2.70 -5.89
C ALA A 26 -1.19 -2.62 -6.67
N LYS A 27 -1.19 -3.20 -7.88
CA LYS A 27 -2.35 -3.15 -8.78
C LYS A 27 -3.52 -3.92 -8.18
N LEU A 28 -3.25 -5.12 -7.67
CA LEU A 28 -4.29 -5.97 -7.07
C LEU A 28 -4.83 -5.35 -5.78
N ALA A 29 -3.96 -4.80 -4.94
CA ALA A 29 -4.37 -4.07 -3.73
C ALA A 29 -5.26 -2.85 -4.06
N TYR A 30 -4.96 -2.12 -5.13
CA TYR A 30 -5.77 -0.99 -5.58
C TYR A 30 -7.16 -1.45 -6.05
N ILE A 31 -7.21 -2.49 -6.88
CA ILE A 31 -8.47 -3.07 -7.37
C ILE A 31 -9.34 -3.56 -6.22
N ALA A 32 -8.73 -4.22 -5.22
CA ALA A 32 -9.46 -4.77 -4.08
C ALA A 32 -10.04 -3.71 -3.12
N THR A 33 -9.52 -2.47 -3.15
CA THR A 33 -9.88 -1.43 -2.16
C THR A 33 -10.65 -0.27 -2.75
N HIS A 34 -10.60 -0.08 -4.07
CA HIS A 34 -11.23 1.04 -4.75
C HIS A 34 -12.32 0.54 -5.68
N ALA A 35 -13.59 0.77 -5.31
CA ALA A 35 -14.75 0.36 -6.12
C ALA A 35 -14.69 0.87 -7.58
N ASN A 36 -14.15 2.08 -7.78
CA ASN A 36 -14.02 2.68 -9.11
C ASN A 36 -12.95 2.01 -10.00
N ALA A 37 -12.16 1.08 -9.47
CA ALA A 37 -11.08 0.43 -10.21
C ALA A 37 -11.59 -0.39 -11.40
N ALA A 38 -12.80 -0.94 -11.32
CA ALA A 38 -13.40 -1.73 -12.40
C ALA A 38 -13.58 -0.94 -13.71
N ASN A 39 -13.80 0.37 -13.61
CA ASN A 39 -14.05 1.25 -14.75
C ASN A 39 -12.78 1.93 -15.28
N MET A 40 -11.60 1.64 -14.70
CA MET A 40 -10.35 2.29 -15.06
C MET A 40 -9.56 1.49 -16.08
N GLN A 41 -8.90 2.21 -16.98
CA GLN A 41 -7.97 1.61 -17.92
C GLN A 41 -6.77 0.98 -17.18
N PRO A 42 -6.20 -0.14 -17.67
CA PRO A 42 -5.12 -0.85 -16.98
C PRO A 42 -3.88 0.00 -16.69
N HIS A 43 -3.53 0.92 -17.58
CA HIS A 43 -2.39 1.82 -17.39
C HIS A 43 -2.68 2.86 -16.29
N SER A 44 -3.91 3.39 -16.21
CA SER A 44 -4.33 4.33 -15.17
C SER A 44 -4.34 3.66 -13.79
N LEU A 45 -4.80 2.40 -13.70
CA LEU A 45 -4.74 1.60 -12.46
C LEU A 45 -3.31 1.46 -11.96
N ARG A 46 -2.37 1.09 -12.85
CA ARG A 46 -0.95 0.96 -12.52
C ARG A 46 -0.36 2.27 -12.03
N ALA A 47 -0.64 3.38 -12.72
CA ALA A 47 -0.15 4.71 -12.34
C ALA A 47 -0.69 5.14 -10.96
N ARG A 48 -2.00 4.98 -10.72
CA ARG A 48 -2.62 5.35 -9.43
C ARG A 48 -2.11 4.50 -8.27
N ALA A 49 -1.97 3.19 -8.47
CA ALA A 49 -1.40 2.30 -7.46
C ALA A 49 0.06 2.66 -7.14
N SER A 50 0.85 2.98 -8.17
CA SER A 50 2.24 3.44 -7.98
C SER A 50 2.29 4.75 -7.22
N ASN A 51 1.45 5.72 -7.57
CA ASN A 51 1.38 7.01 -6.86
C ASN A 51 1.03 6.82 -5.39
N LEU A 52 0.16 5.85 -5.08
CA LEU A 52 -0.26 5.58 -3.71
C LEU A 52 0.88 4.99 -2.88
N ILE A 53 1.67 4.06 -3.43
CA ILE A 53 2.83 3.47 -2.72
C ILE A 53 3.99 4.46 -2.60
N ASN A 54 4.12 5.37 -3.57
CA ASN A 54 5.16 6.41 -3.54
C ASN A 54 4.83 7.55 -2.58
N ASP A 55 3.60 7.64 -2.07
CA ASP A 55 3.25 8.55 -0.98
C ASP A 55 4.03 8.16 0.28
N TYR A 56 4.85 9.09 0.79
CA TYR A 56 5.75 8.82 1.91
C TYR A 56 5.00 8.25 3.13
N ARG A 57 3.76 8.68 3.39
CA ARG A 57 2.99 8.20 4.55
C ARG A 57 2.54 6.75 4.38
N VAL A 58 2.11 6.43 3.16
CA VAL A 58 1.72 5.07 2.78
C VAL A 58 2.93 4.14 2.86
N TYR A 59 4.06 4.60 2.34
CA TYR A 59 5.32 3.87 2.37
C TYR A 59 5.78 3.52 3.80
N TYR A 60 5.86 4.51 4.70
CA TYR A 60 6.26 4.24 6.09
C TYR A 60 5.27 3.32 6.80
N ARG A 61 3.96 3.49 6.58
CA ARG A 61 2.96 2.60 7.18
C ARG A 61 3.09 1.15 6.68
N ILE A 62 3.46 0.95 5.41
CA ILE A 62 3.76 -0.38 4.87
C ILE A 62 4.97 -0.98 5.59
N LYS A 63 6.06 -0.22 5.76
CA LYS A 63 7.26 -0.70 6.48
C LYS A 63 6.96 -1.10 7.91
N ASP A 64 6.19 -0.28 8.63
CA ASP A 64 5.79 -0.59 10.01
C ASP A 64 5.02 -1.90 10.10
N LEU A 65 4.04 -2.11 9.21
CA LEU A 65 3.24 -3.34 9.19
C LEU A 65 4.05 -4.57 8.76
N ILE A 66 4.98 -4.43 7.82
CA ILE A 66 5.94 -5.48 7.44
C ILE A 66 6.77 -5.86 8.67
N ALA A 67 7.33 -4.89 9.37
CA ALA A 67 8.12 -5.12 10.58
C ALA A 67 7.30 -5.78 11.69
N GLU A 68 6.05 -5.35 11.91
CA GLU A 68 5.13 -6.00 12.85
C GLU A 68 4.86 -7.47 12.48
N LYS A 69 4.59 -7.76 11.20
CA LYS A 69 4.35 -9.12 10.71
C LYS A 69 5.57 -10.01 10.84
N ARG A 70 6.76 -9.49 10.53
CA ARG A 70 8.03 -10.24 10.68
C ARG A 70 8.33 -10.54 12.15
N LYS A 71 8.10 -9.58 13.05
CA LYS A 71 8.20 -9.81 14.51
C LYS A 71 7.26 -10.91 15.00
N ARG A 72 6.07 -11.03 14.39
CA ARG A 72 5.12 -12.11 14.67
C ARG A 72 5.47 -13.44 13.98
N GLY A 73 6.47 -13.47 13.10
CA GLY A 73 6.82 -14.64 12.30
C GLY A 73 5.81 -14.95 11.19
N GLU A 74 4.99 -13.98 10.79
CA GLU A 74 4.03 -14.16 9.70
C GLU A 74 4.74 -14.22 8.33
N ARG A 75 4.25 -15.10 7.44
CA ARG A 75 4.76 -15.17 6.07
C ARG A 75 4.39 -13.91 5.30
N LEU A 76 5.40 -13.22 4.78
CA LEU A 76 5.20 -12.08 3.89
C LEU A 76 5.20 -12.49 2.41
N PRO A 77 4.40 -11.83 1.58
CA PRO A 77 4.47 -12.00 0.13
C PRO A 77 5.72 -11.31 -0.44
N HIS A 78 6.09 -11.68 -1.66
CA HIS A 78 7.11 -10.96 -2.42
C HIS A 78 6.51 -9.64 -2.97
N PHE A 79 7.10 -8.52 -2.59
CA PHE A 79 6.69 -7.18 -3.03
C PHE A 79 7.26 -6.87 -4.42
N ASN A 80 6.36 -6.80 -5.40
CA ASN A 80 6.74 -6.55 -6.79
C ASN A 80 7.27 -5.12 -6.97
N ARG A 81 8.42 -4.98 -7.65
CA ARG A 81 9.08 -3.70 -7.95
C ARG A 81 9.50 -2.89 -6.72
N ARG A 82 9.61 -3.54 -5.55
CA ARG A 82 10.01 -2.94 -4.28
C ARG A 82 10.97 -3.88 -3.56
N ALA A 83 12.20 -3.97 -4.07
CA ALA A 83 13.27 -4.76 -3.45
C ALA A 83 13.56 -4.30 -2.02
N ASP A 84 13.46 -3.00 -1.77
CA ASP A 84 13.61 -2.34 -0.47
C ASP A 84 12.61 -2.80 0.60
N LEU A 85 11.51 -3.45 0.21
CA LEU A 85 10.52 -4.03 1.13
C LEU A 85 10.66 -5.54 1.29
N ASN A 86 11.39 -6.19 0.38
CA ASN A 86 11.67 -7.62 0.44
C ASN A 86 12.90 -7.90 1.30
N GLU A 87 13.86 -6.98 1.28
CA GLU A 87 15.09 -7.06 2.06
C GLU A 87 14.78 -6.93 3.56
N GLU A 88 15.40 -7.79 4.34
CA GLU A 88 15.64 -7.68 5.77
C GLU A 88 17.06 -8.13 6.06
#